data_AF-A0A961K8M0-F1
#
_entry.id   AF-A0A961K8M0-F1
#
_cell.length_a   1.000
_cell.length_b   1.000
_cell.length_c   1.000
_cell.angle_alpha   90.00
_cell.angle_beta   90.00
_cell.angle_gamma   90.00
#
_symmetry.space_group_name_H-M   'P 1'
#
loop_
_entity.id
_entity.type
_entity.pdbx_description
1 polymer ?
#
loop_
_entity_poly.entity_id
_entity_poly.type
_entity_poly.pdbx_seq_one_letter_code
_entity_poly.pdbx_strand_id
1 'polypeptide(L)'
;MPDTSTFPDPTYRDTVLAPLFEGVKQHYAAHMGALNRAHLVMLAETGILAADDAAKIAGALRDIDAEVDIPSLTYTGDYEDYFFLVEAELRKRLGDLGG
;
A
#
# COMPACT_ATOMS: atom_id res chain seq x y z
N MET A 1 25.20 5.19 -25.33
CA MET A 1 23.78 4.86 -25.60
C MET A 1 22.99 5.18 -24.35
N PRO A 2 21.78 5.78 -24.45
CA PRO A 2 20.87 5.86 -23.32
C PRO A 2 20.36 4.46 -22.97
N ASP A 3 20.10 4.24 -21.69
CA ASP A 3 19.45 3.02 -21.19
C ASP A 3 17.98 3.00 -21.66
N THR A 4 17.54 1.86 -22.19
CA THR A 4 16.16 1.63 -22.67
C THR A 4 15.46 0.54 -21.87
N SER A 5 16.03 0.12 -20.74
CA SER A 5 15.41 -0.86 -19.86
C SER A 5 14.13 -0.28 -19.22
N THR A 6 13.18 -1.16 -18.95
CA THR A 6 11.92 -0.83 -18.27
C THR A 6 11.89 -1.54 -16.93
N PHE A 7 11.67 -0.78 -15.86
CA PHE A 7 11.48 -1.35 -14.54
C PHE A 7 10.03 -1.83 -14.33
N PRO A 8 9.80 -2.93 -13.59
CA PRO A 8 10.80 -3.90 -13.16
C PRO A 8 11.26 -4.80 -14.32
N ASP A 9 12.54 -5.22 -14.30
CA ASP A 9 13.00 -6.27 -15.21
C ASP A 9 12.11 -7.51 -15.07
N PRO A 10 11.70 -8.18 -16.17
CA PRO A 10 10.78 -9.32 -16.10
C PRO A 10 11.26 -10.44 -15.18
N THR A 11 12.56 -10.73 -15.15
CA THR A 11 13.11 -11.77 -14.26
C THR A 11 12.97 -11.36 -12.80
N TYR A 12 13.29 -10.10 -12.48
CA TYR A 12 13.14 -9.56 -11.13
C TYR A 12 11.67 -9.53 -10.69
N ARG A 13 10.77 -9.08 -11.57
CA ARG A 13 9.32 -9.08 -11.34
C ARG A 13 8.80 -10.47 -11.00
N ASP A 14 9.11 -11.46 -11.82
CA ASP A 14 8.51 -12.79 -11.73
C ASP A 14 9.13 -13.65 -10.61
N THR A 15 10.40 -13.41 -10.27
CA THR A 15 11.14 -14.25 -9.29
C THR A 15 11.29 -13.63 -7.91
N VAL A 16 11.15 -12.30 -7.78
CA VAL A 16 11.31 -11.59 -6.50
C VAL A 16 10.02 -10.89 -6.09
N LEU A 17 9.51 -10.00 -6.93
CA LEU A 17 8.40 -9.14 -6.54
C LEU A 17 7.06 -9.90 -6.46
N ALA A 18 6.76 -10.74 -7.47
CA ALA A 18 5.52 -11.50 -7.49
C ALA A 18 5.40 -12.47 -6.30
N PRO A 19 6.42 -13.30 -5.97
CA PRO A 19 6.34 -14.18 -4.80
C PRO A 19 6.26 -13.40 -3.47
N LEU A 20 6.95 -12.26 -3.36
CA LEU A 20 6.90 -11.41 -2.17
C LEU A 20 5.50 -10.82 -1.97
N PHE A 21 4.91 -10.28 -3.05
CA PHE A 21 3.57 -9.73 -3.03
C PHE A 21 2.54 -10.79 -2.63
N GLU A 22 2.57 -11.97 -3.26
CA GLU A 22 1.64 -13.06 -2.94
C GLU A 22 1.83 -13.57 -1.51
N GLY A 23 3.06 -13.64 -1.00
CA GLY A 23 3.33 -14.00 0.39
C GLY A 23 2.73 -13.01 1.38
N VAL A 24 2.87 -11.70 1.13
CA VAL A 24 2.26 -10.66 1.97
C VAL A 24 0.74 -10.70 1.88
N LYS A 25 0.19 -10.78 0.68
CA LYS A 25 -1.25 -10.93 0.43
C LYS A 25 -1.84 -12.10 1.21
N GLN A 26 -1.19 -13.27 1.17
CA GLN A 26 -1.71 -14.49 1.79
C GLN A 26 -1.59 -14.51 3.32
N HIS A 27 -0.53 -13.92 3.87
CA HIS A 27 -0.18 -14.12 5.29
C HIS A 27 -0.22 -12.85 6.15
N TYR A 28 0.00 -11.69 5.54
CA TYR A 28 0.32 -10.46 6.27
C TYR A 28 -0.55 -9.25 5.91
N ALA A 29 -1.41 -9.32 4.90
CA ALA A 29 -2.27 -8.21 4.49
C ALA A 29 -3.09 -7.60 5.64
N ALA A 30 -3.77 -8.44 6.43
CA ALA A 30 -4.54 -8.00 7.58
C ALA A 30 -3.65 -7.39 8.69
N HIS A 31 -2.45 -7.96 8.90
CA HIS A 31 -1.49 -7.44 9.86
C HIS A 31 -0.95 -6.07 9.41
N MET A 32 -0.70 -5.88 8.11
CA MET A 32 -0.27 -4.61 7.55
C MET A 32 -1.34 -3.53 7.72
N GLY A 33 -2.61 -3.86 7.47
CA GLY A 33 -3.73 -2.94 7.76
C GLY A 33 -3.78 -2.50 9.23
N ALA A 34 -3.58 -3.44 10.16
CA ALA A 34 -3.49 -3.12 11.59
C ALA A 34 -2.29 -2.22 11.93
N LEU A 35 -1.12 -2.48 11.33
CA LEU A 35 0.07 -1.63 11.51
C LEU A 35 -0.14 -0.22 10.96
N ASN A 36 -0.76 -0.08 9.78
CA ASN A 36 -1.05 1.22 9.18
C ASN A 36 -1.96 2.06 10.08
N ARG A 37 -3.00 1.45 10.67
CA ARG A 37 -3.86 2.14 11.65
C ARG A 37 -3.13 2.52 12.93
N ALA A 38 -2.30 1.63 13.47
CA ALA A 38 -1.51 1.92 14.66
C ALA A 38 -0.52 3.07 14.41
N HIS A 39 0.12 3.08 13.24
CA HIS A 39 1.00 4.16 12.82
C HIS A 39 0.25 5.49 12.70
N LEU A 40 -0.94 5.48 12.09
CA LEU A 40 -1.78 6.66 11.98
C LEU A 40 -2.16 7.26 13.34
N VAL A 41 -2.53 6.42 14.31
CA VAL A 41 -2.83 6.87 15.68
C VAL A 41 -1.60 7.56 16.28
N MET A 42 -0.42 6.94 16.15
CA MET A 42 0.83 7.52 16.62
C MET A 42 1.12 8.88 15.96
N LEU A 43 0.95 9.01 14.64
CA LEU A 43 1.16 10.28 13.92
C LEU A 43 0.22 11.40 14.41
N ALA A 44 -1.03 11.05 14.73
CA ALA A 44 -1.99 12.01 15.28
C ALA A 44 -1.65 12.41 16.73
N GLU A 45 -1.34 11.44 17.60
CA GLU A 45 -1.03 11.68 19.01
C GLU A 45 0.28 12.45 19.22
N THR A 46 1.24 12.28 18.31
CA THR A 46 2.50 13.03 18.30
C THR A 46 2.41 14.40 17.61
N GLY A 47 1.24 14.75 17.05
CA GLY A 47 1.01 16.03 16.39
C GLY A 47 1.72 16.19 15.04
N ILE A 48 2.22 15.09 14.45
CA ILE A 48 2.79 15.09 13.09
C ILE A 48 1.67 15.30 12.05
N LEU A 49 0.50 14.70 12.31
CA LEU A 49 -0.70 14.93 11.53
C LEU A 49 -1.73 15.72 12.34
N ALA A 50 -2.40 16.67 11.67
CA ALA A 50 -3.59 17.31 12.21
C ALA A 50 -4.72 16.28 12.39
N ALA A 51 -5.55 16.45 13.42
CA ALA A 51 -6.65 15.53 13.72
C ALA A 51 -7.60 15.32 12.54
N ASP A 52 -7.91 16.38 11.80
CA ASP A 52 -8.79 16.31 10.62
C ASP A 52 -8.19 15.47 9.49
N ASP A 53 -6.88 15.57 9.30
CA ASP A 53 -6.16 14.80 8.27
C ASP A 53 -6.01 13.34 8.69
N ALA A 54 -5.72 13.09 9.97
CA ALA A 54 -5.73 11.75 10.53
C ALA A 54 -7.11 11.08 10.40
N ALA A 55 -8.19 11.81 10.62
CA ALA A 55 -9.55 11.29 10.46
C ALA A 55 -9.86 10.90 9.00
N LYS A 56 -9.41 11.70 8.02
CA LYS A 56 -9.55 11.37 6.58
C LYS A 56 -8.79 10.10 6.21
N ILE A 57 -7.54 9.97 6.67
CA ILE A 57 -6.73 8.77 6.42
C ILE A 57 -7.34 7.55 7.10
N ALA A 58 -7.86 7.69 8.32
CA ALA A 58 -8.51 6.59 9.04
C ALA A 58 -9.75 6.09 8.28
N GLY A 59 -10.55 7.00 7.74
CA GLY A 59 -11.67 6.67 6.85
C GLY A 59 -11.22 5.93 5.61
N ALA A 60 -10.21 6.45 4.90
CA ALA A 60 -9.71 5.83 3.69
C ALA A 60 -9.10 4.43 3.95
N LEU A 61 -8.35 4.23 5.03
CA LEU A 61 -7.81 2.91 5.41
C LEU A 61 -8.94 1.90 5.69
N ARG A 62 -10.01 2.33 6.37
CA ARG A 62 -11.17 1.47 6.61
C ARG A 62 -11.87 1.11 5.30
N ASP A 63 -12.02 2.07 4.41
CA ASP A 63 -12.70 1.86 3.13
C ASP A 63 -11.85 0.95 2.21
N ILE A 64 -10.51 1.08 2.22
CA ILE A 64 -9.58 0.14 1.57
C ILE A 64 -9.78 -1.29 2.08
N ASP A 65 -9.77 -1.49 3.40
CA ASP A 65 -9.96 -2.82 4.01
C ASP A 65 -11.32 -3.45 3.64
N ALA A 66 -12.34 -2.62 3.38
CA ALA A 66 -13.69 -3.09 3.03
C ALA A 66 -13.88 -3.31 1.53
N GLU A 67 -13.24 -2.51 0.67
CA GLU A 67 -13.47 -2.48 -0.78
C GLU A 67 -12.47 -3.30 -1.58
N VAL A 68 -11.23 -3.47 -1.08
CA VAL A 68 -10.19 -4.20 -1.79
C VAL A 68 -10.36 -5.70 -1.55
N ASP A 69 -10.75 -6.44 -2.60
CA ASP A 69 -10.78 -7.90 -2.59
C ASP A 69 -9.37 -8.47 -2.71
N ILE A 70 -8.68 -8.52 -1.56
CA ILE A 70 -7.30 -8.99 -1.41
C ILE A 70 -7.09 -10.38 -2.04
N PRO A 71 -7.93 -11.41 -1.79
CA PRO A 71 -7.80 -12.72 -2.44
C PRO A 71 -7.78 -12.68 -3.97
N SER A 72 -8.55 -11.78 -4.59
CA SER A 72 -8.67 -11.67 -6.04
C SER A 72 -7.51 -10.93 -6.72
N LEU A 73 -6.68 -10.21 -5.97
CA LEU A 73 -5.56 -9.44 -6.51
C LEU A 73 -4.57 -10.36 -7.22
N THR A 74 -4.11 -9.95 -8.40
CA THR A 74 -3.02 -10.61 -9.12
C THR A 74 -1.89 -9.61 -9.27
N TYR A 75 -0.67 -9.98 -8.91
CA TYR A 75 0.48 -9.10 -9.08
C TYR A 75 0.78 -8.81 -10.55
N THR A 76 0.79 -7.53 -10.94
CA THR A 76 1.01 -7.06 -12.31
C THR A 76 2.39 -6.47 -12.56
N GLY A 77 3.11 -6.07 -11.51
CA GLY A 77 4.33 -5.26 -11.61
C GLY A 77 4.08 -3.75 -11.51
N ASP A 78 2.83 -3.30 -11.34
CA ASP A 78 2.49 -1.87 -11.23
C ASP A 78 3.01 -1.24 -9.93
N TYR A 79 3.22 -2.07 -8.90
CA TYR A 79 3.74 -1.69 -7.58
C TYR A 79 4.91 -2.60 -7.21
N GLU A 80 5.82 -2.10 -6.39
CA GLU A 80 6.96 -2.90 -5.91
C GLU A 80 6.48 -4.03 -4.97
N ASP A 81 5.54 -3.72 -4.08
CA ASP A 81 4.97 -4.70 -3.14
C ASP A 81 3.52 -4.35 -2.73
N TYR A 82 2.99 -5.09 -1.76
CA TYR A 82 1.65 -4.89 -1.23
C TYR A 82 1.51 -3.57 -0.45
N PHE A 83 2.58 -3.08 0.20
CA PHE A 83 2.55 -1.79 0.89
C PHE A 83 2.28 -0.65 -0.10
N PHE A 84 3.00 -0.66 -1.23
CA PHE A 84 2.81 0.35 -2.28
C PHE A 84 1.44 0.27 -2.97
N LEU A 85 0.80 -0.90 -3.00
CA LEU A 85 -0.61 -0.99 -3.41
C LEU A 85 -1.52 -0.20 -2.47
N VAL A 86 -1.36 -0.36 -1.16
CA VAL A 86 -2.17 0.36 -0.16
C VAL A 86 -1.88 1.87 -0.22
N GLU A 87 -0.62 2.27 -0.39
CA GLU A 87 -0.24 3.68 -0.59
C GLU A 87 -0.91 4.24 -1.85
N ALA A 88 -0.85 3.54 -2.97
CA ALA A 88 -1.49 3.98 -4.21
C ALA A 88 -3.02 4.15 -4.05
N GLU A 89 -3.66 3.23 -3.33
CA GLU A 89 -5.08 3.31 -3.01
C GLU A 89 -5.42 4.47 -2.05
N LEU A 90 -4.53 4.83 -1.14
CA LEU A 90 -4.65 6.03 -0.30
C LEU A 90 -4.49 7.31 -1.12
N ARG A 91 -3.43 7.41 -1.94
CA ARG A 91 -3.18 8.57 -2.82
C ARG A 91 -4.31 8.78 -3.81
N LYS A 92 -4.88 7.71 -4.36
CA LYS A 92 -6.06 7.78 -5.23
C LYS A 92 -7.27 8.42 -4.54
N ARG A 93 -7.45 8.17 -3.24
CA ARG A 93 -8.57 8.71 -2.45
C ARG A 93 -8.29 10.12 -1.90
N LEU A 94 -7.05 10.41 -1.51
CA LEU A 94 -6.70 11.58 -0.70
C LEU A 94 -5.67 12.54 -1.34
N GLY A 95 -5.13 12.20 -2.52
CA GLY A 95 -4.04 12.95 -3.14
C GLY A 95 -2.76 12.89 -2.31
N ASP A 96 -2.08 14.03 -2.18
CA ASP A 96 -0.81 14.14 -1.43
C ASP A 96 -0.93 13.74 0.03
N LEU A 97 -2.12 13.87 0.64
CA LEU A 97 -2.34 13.43 2.02
C LEU A 97 -2.20 11.91 2.20
N GLY A 98 -2.36 11.14 1.12
CA GLY A 98 -2.34 9.68 1.16
C GLY A 98 -0.96 9.04 1.05
N GLY A 99 0.13 9.81 0.89
CA GLY A 99 1.47 9.24 0.79
C GLY A 99 2.57 10.20 1.17
#